data_AF-A0A7C6Q673-F1
#
_entry.id   AF-A0A7C6Q673-F1
#
_cell.length_a   1.000
_cell.length_b   1.000
_cell.length_c   1.000
_cell.angle_alpha   90.00
_cell.angle_beta   90.00
_cell.angle_gamma   90.00
#
_symmetry.space_group_name_H-M   'P 1'
#
loop_
_entity.id
_entity.type
_entity.pdbx_description
1 polymer ?
#
loop_
_entity_poly.entity_id
_entity_poly.type
_entity_poly.pdbx_seq_one_letter_code
_entity_poly.pdbx_strand_id
1 'polypeptide(L)'
;MKPIPEDKKTVLNELYKLKSGRNYIRRIYFLWKNKVKTGGDIDYSAYTKEEFIDKFCDGNIHVFKNLEKWENTKQYQRLLLIYMNENFILDLEKTYKKVREKALEGDEKSIKLMLMLQKELKELLKAFDSVDIKNTEQEQESEEDEDDLIIE
;
A
#
# COMPACT_ATOMS: atom_id res chain seq x y z
N MET A 1 -5.54 3.49 -21.57
CA MET A 1 -5.60 3.11 -20.14
C MET A 1 -7.06 3.20 -19.71
N LYS A 2 -7.71 2.11 -19.30
CA LYS A 2 -9.12 2.19 -18.84
C LYS A 2 -9.14 2.83 -17.44
N PRO A 3 -10.08 3.75 -17.16
CA PRO A 3 -10.20 4.33 -15.82
C PRO A 3 -10.51 3.21 -14.83
N ILE A 4 -9.77 3.21 -13.72
CA ILE A 4 -10.02 2.30 -12.59
C ILE A 4 -11.36 2.75 -11.98
N PRO A 5 -12.35 1.84 -11.81
CA PRO A 5 -13.63 2.19 -11.23
C PRO A 5 -13.48 2.90 -9.88
N GLU A 6 -14.17 4.03 -9.74
CA GLU A 6 -14.11 4.97 -8.60
C GLU A 6 -14.60 4.37 -7.27
N ASP A 7 -15.28 3.22 -7.33
CA ASP A 7 -15.97 2.56 -6.23
C ASP A 7 -15.11 1.53 -5.45
N LYS A 8 -13.92 1.18 -5.94
CA LYS A 8 -13.01 0.26 -5.24
C LYS A 8 -11.95 1.04 -4.46
N LYS A 9 -11.96 0.96 -3.12
CA LYS A 9 -10.84 1.42 -2.26
C LYS A 9 -9.62 0.55 -2.55
N THR A 10 -8.77 0.98 -3.48
CA THR A 10 -7.50 0.31 -3.79
C THR A 10 -6.31 1.07 -3.24
N VAL A 11 -5.17 0.40 -3.02
CA VAL A 11 -3.96 1.12 -2.60
C VAL A 11 -3.55 2.17 -3.63
N LEU A 12 -3.74 1.88 -4.93
CA LEU A 12 -3.46 2.83 -6.00
C LEU A 12 -4.34 4.08 -5.91
N ASN A 13 -5.63 3.92 -5.62
CA ASN A 13 -6.55 5.05 -5.46
C ASN A 13 -6.16 5.94 -4.27
N GLU A 14 -5.73 5.36 -3.15
CA GLU A 14 -5.22 6.12 -2.00
C GLU A 14 -3.88 6.80 -2.31
N LEU A 15 -2.97 6.12 -3.00
CA LEU A 15 -1.69 6.66 -3.44
C LEU A 15 -1.86 7.84 -4.42
N TYR A 16 -2.85 7.79 -5.31
CA TYR A 16 -3.11 8.88 -6.26
C TYR A 16 -3.70 10.14 -5.60
N LYS A 17 -4.12 10.09 -4.33
CA LYS A 17 -4.45 11.28 -3.55
C LYS A 17 -3.20 12.08 -3.14
N LEU A 18 -2.03 11.44 -3.13
CA LEU A 18 -0.74 12.07 -2.84
C LEU A 18 -0.16 12.77 -4.09
N LYS A 19 -0.71 13.93 -4.46
CA LYS A 19 -0.49 14.54 -5.79
C LYS A 19 0.71 15.48 -5.94
N SER A 20 1.26 16.05 -4.86
CA SER A 20 2.21 17.18 -5.00
C SER A 20 3.29 17.23 -3.92
N GLY A 21 4.45 17.82 -4.25
CA GLY A 21 5.56 18.08 -3.33
C GLY A 21 6.05 16.82 -2.60
N ARG A 22 6.21 16.92 -1.28
CA ARG A 22 6.63 15.79 -0.41
C ARG A 22 5.68 14.59 -0.48
N ASN A 23 4.41 14.77 -0.87
CA ASN A 23 3.47 13.67 -1.02
C ASN A 23 3.71 12.88 -2.32
N TYR A 24 4.18 13.53 -3.38
CA TYR A 24 4.52 12.85 -4.64
C TYR A 24 5.69 11.87 -4.45
N ILE A 25 6.76 12.28 -3.77
CA ILE A 25 7.90 11.40 -3.49
C ILE A 25 7.52 10.25 -2.53
N ARG A 26 6.66 10.50 -1.53
CA ARG A 26 6.08 9.45 -0.66
C ARG A 26 5.32 8.39 -1.47
N ARG A 27 4.55 8.83 -2.48
CA ARG A 27 3.85 7.92 -3.39
C ARG A 27 4.84 7.01 -4.13
N ILE A 28 5.85 7.60 -4.78
CA ILE A 28 6.86 6.86 -5.53
C ILE A 28 7.63 5.91 -4.61
N TYR A 29 8.02 6.39 -3.42
CA TYR A 29 8.68 5.59 -2.41
C TYR A 29 7.87 4.36 -2.01
N PHE A 30 6.56 4.52 -1.76
CA PHE A 30 5.69 3.41 -1.42
C PHE A 30 5.63 2.37 -2.56
N LEU A 31 5.53 2.82 -3.81
CA LEU A 31 5.51 1.95 -4.99
C LEU A 31 6.82 1.17 -5.15
N TRP A 32 7.96 1.84 -5.01
CA TRP A 32 9.30 1.25 -5.06
C TRP A 32 9.52 0.22 -3.94
N LYS A 33 9.31 0.64 -2.68
CA LYS A 33 9.58 -0.16 -1.48
C LYS A 33 8.75 -1.44 -1.42
N ASN A 34 7.45 -1.33 -1.74
CA ASN A 34 6.51 -2.44 -1.65
C ASN A 34 6.33 -3.19 -2.98
N LYS A 35 7.11 -2.83 -4.01
CA LYS A 35 7.07 -3.46 -5.34
C LYS A 35 5.66 -3.51 -5.94
N VAL A 36 4.92 -2.42 -5.75
CA VAL A 36 3.53 -2.31 -6.20
C VAL A 36 3.56 -2.09 -7.71
N LYS A 37 3.01 -3.05 -8.46
CA LYS A 37 2.91 -2.93 -9.91
C LYS A 37 1.85 -1.89 -10.26
N THR A 38 2.26 -0.82 -10.93
CA THR A 38 1.35 0.09 -11.59
C THR A 38 1.08 -0.43 -13.00
N GLY A 39 -0.17 -0.36 -13.48
CA GLY A 39 -0.52 -0.76 -14.85
C GLY A 39 0.02 0.15 -15.96
N GLY A 40 1.02 0.98 -15.67
CA GLY A 40 1.70 1.86 -16.63
C GLY A 40 3.12 1.36 -16.92
N ASP A 41 3.84 2.06 -17.79
CA ASP A 41 5.12 1.59 -18.33
C ASP A 41 6.30 1.67 -17.35
N ILE A 42 6.15 2.42 -16.24
CA ILE A 42 7.21 2.60 -15.25
C ILE A 42 7.08 1.55 -14.15
N ASP A 43 8.03 0.62 -14.09
CA ASP A 43 8.23 -0.24 -12.93
C ASP A 43 9.20 0.42 -11.94
N TYR A 44 8.64 1.05 -10.91
CA TYR A 44 9.45 1.66 -9.86
C TYR A 44 10.25 0.63 -9.08
N SER A 45 9.85 -0.64 -9.02
CA SER A 45 10.56 -1.64 -8.23
C SER A 45 11.91 -2.08 -8.83
N ALA A 46 12.19 -1.66 -10.07
CA ALA A 46 13.41 -2.00 -10.79
C ALA A 46 14.63 -1.17 -10.35
N TYR A 47 14.42 0.00 -9.73
CA TYR A 47 15.52 0.86 -9.29
C TYR A 47 16.21 0.29 -8.04
N THR A 48 17.55 0.33 -8.02
CA THR A 48 18.33 0.17 -6.79
C THR A 48 18.07 1.31 -5.82
N LYS A 49 18.55 1.19 -4.58
CA LYS A 49 18.42 2.26 -3.59
C LYS A 49 19.18 3.51 -4.02
N GLU A 50 20.39 3.33 -4.53
CA GLU A 50 21.26 4.41 -4.99
C GLU A 50 20.64 5.16 -6.16
N GLU A 51 20.13 4.43 -7.17
CA GLU A 51 19.42 5.04 -8.30
C GLU A 51 18.12 5.73 -7.87
N PHE A 52 17.41 5.17 -6.87
CA PHE A 52 16.22 5.81 -6.33
C PHE A 52 16.54 7.15 -5.67
N ILE A 53 17.60 7.19 -4.85
CA ILE A 53 18.04 8.40 -4.16
C ILE A 53 18.47 9.45 -5.19
N ASP A 54 19.29 9.06 -6.17
CA ASP A 54 19.76 9.93 -7.23
C ASP A 54 18.59 10.53 -8.03
N LYS A 55 17.66 9.68 -8.49
CA LYS A 55 16.59 10.08 -9.43
C LYS A 55 15.40 10.79 -8.78
N PHE A 56 15.04 10.41 -7.55
CA PHE A 56 13.80 10.88 -6.91
C PHE A 56 14.02 11.70 -5.66
N CYS A 57 15.22 11.64 -5.06
CA CYS A 57 15.58 12.43 -3.88
C CYS A 57 16.63 13.50 -4.22
N ASP A 58 16.92 13.77 -5.50
CA ASP A 58 17.95 14.69 -5.97
C ASP A 58 19.35 14.40 -5.35
N GLY A 59 19.67 13.12 -5.18
CA GLY A 59 20.91 12.68 -4.52
C GLY A 59 20.93 12.90 -3.00
N ASN A 60 19.88 13.46 -2.41
CA ASN A 60 19.84 13.83 -1.00
C ASN A 60 19.45 12.65 -0.10
N ILE A 61 20.44 12.11 0.62
CA ILE A 61 20.23 11.01 1.57
C ILE A 61 19.30 11.37 2.75
N HIS A 62 19.23 12.64 3.15
CA HIS A 62 18.35 13.08 4.24
C HIS A 62 16.88 13.02 3.82
N VAL A 63 16.57 13.35 2.57
CA VAL A 63 15.23 13.19 2.00
C VAL A 63 14.83 11.71 2.03
N PHE A 64 15.74 10.81 1.66
CA PHE A 64 15.50 9.37 1.74
C PHE A 64 15.28 8.88 3.19
N LYS A 65 16.09 9.32 4.15
CA LYS A 65 15.89 8.99 5.57
C LYS A 65 14.54 9.48 6.09
N ASN A 66 14.03 10.62 5.61
CA ASN A 66 12.70 11.11 5.96
C ASN A 66 11.58 10.23 5.39
N LEU A 67 11.79 9.58 4.24
CA LEU A 67 10.88 8.58 3.70
C LEU A 67 10.90 7.29 4.54
N GLU A 68 12.07 6.85 5.01
CA GLU A 68 12.18 5.72 5.96
C GLU A 68 11.46 6.04 7.28
N LYS A 69 11.62 7.27 7.81
CA LYS A 69 10.86 7.71 8.99
C LYS A 69 9.35 7.71 8.76
N TRP A 70 8.92 8.09 7.56
CA TRP A 70 7.50 8.11 7.19
C TRP A 70 6.85 6.72 7.26
N GLU A 71 7.62 5.63 7.15
CA GLU A 71 7.12 4.24 7.31
C GLU A 71 6.45 4.00 8.68
N ASN A 72 6.88 4.74 9.71
CA ASN A 72 6.34 4.62 11.07
C ASN A 72 5.06 5.42 11.29
N THR A 73 4.61 6.19 10.31
CA THR A 73 3.40 7.01 10.43
C THR A 73 2.13 6.19 10.22
N LYS A 74 1.03 6.60 10.86
CA LYS A 74 -0.31 6.02 10.65
C LYS A 74 -0.70 6.03 9.16
N GLN A 75 -0.29 7.06 8.42
CA GLN A 75 -0.55 7.20 6.99
C GLN A 75 0.10 6.06 6.18
N TYR A 76 1.38 5.78 6.41
CA TYR A 76 2.08 4.71 5.71
C TYR A 76 1.53 3.33 6.08
N GLN A 77 1.35 3.07 7.38
CA GLN A 77 0.81 1.82 7.88
C GLN A 77 -0.56 1.51 7.28
N ARG A 78 -1.42 2.53 7.13
CA ARG A 78 -2.73 2.39 6.47
C ARG A 78 -2.58 2.00 5.00
N LEU A 79 -1.70 2.64 4.24
CA LEU A 79 -1.46 2.28 2.83
C LEU A 79 -0.96 0.83 2.72
N LEU A 80 -0.07 0.42 3.63
CA LEU A 80 0.45 -0.94 3.68
C LEU A 80 -0.65 -1.96 4.00
N LEU A 81 -1.53 -1.67 4.95
CA LEU A 81 -2.67 -2.54 5.28
C LEU A 81 -3.63 -2.72 4.10
N ILE A 82 -3.94 -1.64 3.37
CA ILE A 82 -4.77 -1.72 2.16
C ILE A 82 -4.11 -2.61 1.12
N TYR A 83 -2.82 -2.40 0.85
CA TYR A 83 -2.06 -3.21 -0.10
C TYR A 83 -1.98 -4.69 0.31
N MET A 84 -1.69 -4.96 1.59
CA MET A 84 -1.66 -6.32 2.12
C MET A 84 -3.00 -7.00 2.00
N ASN A 85 -4.10 -6.30 2.26
CA ASN A 85 -5.44 -6.86 2.13
C ASN A 85 -5.79 -7.21 0.67
N GLU A 86 -5.42 -6.36 -0.29
CA GLU A 86 -5.61 -6.67 -1.72
C GLU A 86 -4.88 -7.94 -2.14
N ASN A 87 -3.61 -8.08 -1.72
CA ASN A 87 -2.83 -9.28 -2.00
C ASN A 87 -3.35 -10.50 -1.23
N PHE A 88 -3.81 -10.30 0.00
CA PHE A 88 -4.41 -11.35 0.82
C PHE A 88 -5.64 -11.94 0.13
N ILE A 89 -6.49 -11.13 -0.51
CA ILE A 89 -7.63 -11.62 -1.27
C ILE A 89 -7.17 -12.53 -2.44
N LEU A 90 -6.10 -12.15 -3.14
CA LEU A 90 -5.54 -12.98 -4.22
C LEU A 90 -4.93 -14.28 -3.69
N ASP A 91 -4.23 -14.23 -2.56
CA ASP A 91 -3.64 -15.41 -1.93
C ASP A 91 -4.70 -16.32 -1.31
N LEU A 92 -5.78 -15.74 -0.78
CA LEU A 92 -6.96 -16.44 -0.32
C LEU A 92 -7.68 -17.13 -1.47
N GLU A 93 -7.80 -16.49 -2.63
CA GLU A 93 -8.35 -17.11 -3.84
C GLU A 93 -7.50 -18.31 -4.29
N LYS A 94 -6.16 -18.16 -4.33
CA LYS A 94 -5.24 -19.28 -4.65
C LYS A 94 -5.37 -20.43 -3.65
N THR A 95 -5.45 -20.10 -2.37
CA THR A 95 -5.60 -21.08 -1.29
C THR A 95 -6.93 -21.80 -1.41
N TYR A 96 -8.02 -21.05 -1.60
CA TYR A 96 -9.36 -21.60 -1.82
C TYR A 96 -9.38 -22.55 -3.02
N LYS A 97 -8.77 -22.19 -4.16
CA LYS A 97 -8.70 -23.09 -5.33
C LYS A 97 -8.01 -24.41 -4.99
N LYS A 98 -6.84 -24.37 -4.33
CA LYS A 98 -6.11 -25.58 -3.90
C LYS A 98 -6.88 -26.42 -2.89
N VAL A 99 -7.52 -25.77 -1.92
CA VAL A 99 -8.32 -26.45 -0.88
C VAL A 99 -9.57 -27.08 -1.50
N ARG A 100 -10.22 -26.39 -2.44
CA ARG A 100 -11.39 -26.89 -3.19
C ARG A 100 -11.03 -28.13 -4.00
N GLU A 101 -9.90 -28.12 -4.72
CA GLU A 101 -9.44 -29.30 -5.48
C GLU A 101 -9.34 -30.53 -4.58
N LYS A 102 -8.68 -30.41 -3.42
CA LYS A 102 -8.55 -31.50 -2.44
C LYS A 102 -9.88 -31.88 -1.76
N ALA A 103 -10.73 -30.89 -1.50
CA ALA A 103 -12.05 -31.14 -0.90
C ALA A 103 -12.98 -31.90 -1.87
N LEU A 104 -12.88 -31.63 -3.18
CA LEU A 104 -13.60 -32.38 -4.21
C LEU A 104 -13.12 -33.84 -4.31
N GLU A 105 -11.88 -34.12 -3.91
CA GLU A 105 -11.33 -35.47 -3.77
C GLU A 105 -11.74 -36.16 -2.45
N GLY A 106 -12.50 -35.47 -1.58
CA GLY A 106 -13.03 -36.04 -0.33
C GLY A 106 -12.16 -35.84 0.92
N ASP A 107 -11.15 -34.94 0.90
CA ASP A 107 -10.32 -34.65 2.07
C ASP A 107 -11.07 -33.81 3.12
N GLU A 108 -11.40 -34.44 4.26
CA GLU A 108 -12.21 -33.86 5.33
C GLU A 108 -11.56 -32.66 6.04
N LYS A 109 -10.23 -32.57 6.08
CA LYS A 109 -9.49 -31.43 6.67
C LYS A 109 -9.60 -30.20 5.78
N SER A 110 -9.52 -30.41 4.48
CA SER A 110 -9.64 -29.37 3.46
C SER A 110 -11.04 -28.78 3.43
N ILE A 111 -12.08 -29.60 3.64
CA ILE A 111 -13.48 -29.12 3.76
C ILE A 111 -13.64 -28.15 4.96
N LYS A 112 -13.09 -28.50 6.14
CA LYS A 112 -13.14 -27.61 7.33
C LYS A 112 -12.40 -26.30 7.10
N LEU A 113 -11.22 -26.37 6.49
CA LEU A 113 -10.44 -25.18 6.15
C LEU A 113 -11.20 -24.27 5.16
N MET A 114 -11.87 -24.85 4.16
CA MET A 114 -12.69 -24.10 3.20
C MET A 114 -13.80 -23.28 3.89
N LEU A 115 -14.48 -23.87 4.88
CA LEU A 115 -15.53 -23.18 5.64
C LEU A 115 -14.96 -22.06 6.53
N MET A 116 -13.78 -22.25 7.12
CA MET A 116 -13.10 -21.21 7.91
C MET A 116 -12.69 -20.02 7.04
N LEU A 117 -12.07 -20.27 5.89
CA LEU A 117 -11.69 -19.22 4.94
C LEU A 117 -12.91 -18.42 4.44
N GLN A 118 -14.04 -19.10 4.20
CA GLN A 118 -15.29 -18.44 3.83
C GLN A 118 -15.81 -17.51 4.95
N LYS A 119 -15.57 -17.85 6.22
CA LYS A 119 -15.96 -17.05 7.38
C LYS A 119 -15.08 -15.80 7.52
N GLU A 120 -13.76 -15.96 7.46
CA GLU A 120 -12.82 -14.83 7.54
C GLU A 120 -13.06 -13.81 6.42
N LEU A 121 -13.35 -14.28 5.20
CA LEU A 121 -13.70 -13.40 4.08
C LEU A 121 -14.93 -12.52 4.39
N LYS A 122 -15.95 -13.09 5.03
CA LYS A 122 -17.16 -12.34 5.43
C LYS A 122 -16.87 -11.33 6.55
N GLU A 123 -15.97 -11.64 7.46
CA GLU A 123 -15.59 -10.75 8.57
C GLU A 123 -14.75 -9.56 8.06
N LEU A 124 -13.80 -9.82 7.16
CA LEU A 124 -13.03 -8.78 6.50
C LEU A 124 -13.94 -7.81 5.73
N LEU A 125 -14.86 -8.31 4.92
CA LEU A 125 -15.81 -7.46 4.17
C LEU A 125 -16.62 -6.53 5.08
N LYS A 126 -17.07 -7.02 6.24
CA LYS A 126 -17.79 -6.19 7.23
C LYS A 126 -16.92 -5.13 7.88
N ALA A 127 -15.66 -5.44 8.16
CA ALA A 127 -14.73 -4.46 8.73
C ALA A 127 -14.51 -3.30 7.74
N PHE A 128 -14.47 -3.56 6.43
CA PHE A 128 -14.32 -2.52 5.41
C PHE A 128 -15.52 -1.59 5.27
N ASP A 129 -16.74 -2.10 5.38
CA ASP A 129 -17.97 -1.28 5.32
C ASP A 129 -18.14 -0.39 6.56
N SER A 130 -17.51 -0.74 7.69
CA SER A 130 -17.61 0.02 8.94
C SER A 130 -16.67 1.23 9.05
N VAL A 131 -15.73 1.41 8.11
CA VAL A 131 -14.74 2.49 8.13
C VAL A 131 -15.16 3.61 7.18
N ASP A 132 -16.08 4.46 7.65
CA ASP A 132 -16.44 5.72 7.02
C ASP A 132 -15.93 6.96 7.78
N ILE A 133 -14.84 7.52 7.24
CA ILE A 133 -14.59 8.94 6.90
C ILE A 133 -15.18 10.01 7.85
N LYS A 134 -14.69 10.17 9.08
CA LYS A 134 -14.59 11.51 9.72
C LYS A 134 -13.39 11.53 10.67
N ASN A 135 -12.46 12.46 10.44
CA ASN A 135 -11.38 12.90 11.35
C ASN A 135 -10.15 12.00 11.49
N THR A 136 -9.13 12.23 10.67
CA THR A 136 -7.71 12.23 11.14
C THR A 136 -6.87 13.09 10.18
N GLU A 137 -7.23 14.36 10.06
CA GLU A 137 -6.29 15.42 9.63
C GLU A 137 -5.90 16.18 10.90
N GLN A 138 -4.96 15.64 11.65
CA GLN A 138 -4.19 16.30 12.71
C GLN A 138 -3.21 15.26 13.28
N GLU A 139 -2.00 15.70 13.64
CA GLU A 139 -0.78 14.94 14.00
C GLU A 139 0.11 14.62 12.77
N GLN A 140 1.24 15.28 12.48
CA GLN A 140 2.12 16.17 13.25
C GLN A 140 2.74 17.20 12.29
N GLU A 141 2.38 18.47 12.45
CA GLU A 141 3.22 19.61 12.08
C GLU A 141 4.01 19.92 13.35
N SER A 142 5.22 19.36 13.46
CA SER A 142 6.21 19.87 14.38
C SER A 142 7.08 20.84 13.57
N GLU A 143 6.89 22.11 13.88
CA GLU A 143 7.87 23.19 13.74
C GLU A 143 9.23 22.75 14.33
N GLU A 144 10.30 23.49 13.96
CA GLU A 144 11.75 23.22 14.13
C GLU A 144 12.31 22.43 12.91
N ASP A 145 12.96 23.04 11.91
CA ASP A 145 13.99 24.08 12.00
C ASP A 145 13.82 25.18 10.93
N GLU A 146 13.74 26.43 11.39
CA GLU A 146 14.32 27.58 10.68
C GLU A 146 15.82 27.33 10.57
N ASP A 147 16.37 27.35 9.34
CA ASP A 147 17.67 27.98 9.05
C ASP A 147 17.92 27.95 7.53
N ASP A 148 17.54 29.08 6.92
CA ASP A 148 18.33 29.89 6.01
C ASP A 148 19.50 29.23 5.25
N LEU A 149 19.48 29.33 3.91
CA LEU A 149 20.66 29.68 3.10
C LEU A 149 20.27 29.98 1.64
N ILE A 150 19.94 31.27 1.45
CA ILE A 150 20.46 32.21 0.44
C ILE A 150 20.60 31.71 -1.02
N ILE A 151 19.85 32.38 -1.89
CA ILE A 151 20.09 32.45 -3.33
C ILE A 151 21.09 33.60 -3.58
N GLU A 152 22.22 33.30 -4.22
CA GLU A 152 22.99 34.24 -5.04
C GLU A 152 23.22 33.63 -6.42
#